data_AF-A0A1G3ZZL7-F1
#
_entry.id   AF-A0A1G3ZZL7-F1
#
_cell.length_a   1.000
_cell.length_b   1.000
_cell.length_c   1.000
_cell.angle_alpha   90.00
_cell.angle_beta   90.00
_cell.angle_gamma   90.00
#
_symmetry.space_group_name_H-M   'P 1'
#
loop_
_entity.id
_entity.type
_entity.pdbx_description
1 polymer ?
#
loop_
_entity_poly.entity_id
_entity_poly.type
_entity_poly.pdbx_seq_one_letter_code
_entity_poly.pdbx_strand_id
1 'polypeptide(L)'
;MVTEHVGGTAPQTHAVIDSALDGVLFIDEAYTLADRGGNYAPGQEAIDTILKRMEDDRDRLVVIVAGYPARMDEFIRSNPGLKSRFSTVIQFPDYSPQELCRIFMAMAAQGRRIVSPALKEKLLLHFIFFRRQKDPDFGNGRYVRDTTYKSMQMRQARRLSGHVSKLDLLTFVEDDLESPFEEQIRKYRQSGRGYVVRCPKCRKCFPWSPATTASLGRCKPCNVTFNIEFGELAPDSSSSERAEPNGSTEEARDPDYGSVTWALRVLRLKEQPFPTKEEITRTWRNLVSQFHADLFQDGESKRHADEMTKLINVAYDVLRKHLNF
;
A
#
# COMPACT_ATOMS: atom_id res chain seq x y z
N MET A 1 7.71 -23.63 5.99
CA MET A 1 8.99 -23.33 6.65
C MET A 1 9.14 -24.04 7.99
N VAL A 2 8.08 -24.18 8.80
CA VAL A 2 8.14 -24.77 10.14
C VAL A 2 7.46 -26.14 10.19
N THR A 3 8.00 -27.09 10.98
CA THR A 3 7.37 -28.41 11.23
C THR A 3 7.03 -28.63 12.69
N GLU A 4 6.01 -29.45 12.95
CA GLU A 4 5.64 -29.92 14.30
C GLU A 4 6.65 -30.90 14.92
N HIS A 5 7.56 -31.47 14.11
CA HIS A 5 8.58 -32.42 14.57
C HIS A 5 9.88 -31.72 14.97
N VAL A 6 10.44 -32.10 16.12
CA VAL A 6 11.72 -31.56 16.64
C VAL A 6 12.85 -31.85 15.65
N GLY A 7 13.60 -30.82 15.24
CA GLY A 7 14.75 -30.92 14.32
C GLY A 7 14.40 -31.01 12.83
N GLY A 8 13.10 -30.95 12.48
CA GLY A 8 12.64 -30.93 11.08
C GLY A 8 12.63 -29.53 10.45
N THR A 9 12.74 -28.47 11.27
CA THR A 9 12.53 -27.10 10.81
C THR A 9 13.75 -26.51 10.11
N ALA A 10 14.98 -26.74 10.59
CA ALA A 10 16.18 -26.27 9.90
C ALA A 10 16.32 -26.87 8.48
N PRO A 11 16.17 -28.19 8.25
CA PRO A 11 16.23 -28.76 6.90
C PRO A 11 15.19 -28.16 5.93
N GLN A 12 13.95 -27.95 6.40
CA GLN A 12 12.92 -27.32 5.57
C GLN A 12 13.22 -25.85 5.28
N THR A 13 13.70 -25.11 6.28
CA THR A 13 14.08 -23.71 6.12
C THR A 13 15.24 -23.58 5.12
N HIS A 14 16.24 -24.47 5.21
CA HIS A 14 17.31 -24.56 4.22
C HIS A 14 16.78 -24.83 2.82
N ALA A 15 15.91 -25.83 2.63
CA ALA A 15 15.36 -26.14 1.31
C ALA A 15 14.61 -24.95 0.68
N VAL A 16 13.87 -24.19 1.48
CA VAL A 16 13.20 -22.97 1.00
C VAL A 16 14.21 -21.87 0.64
N ILE A 17 15.24 -21.67 1.47
CA ILE A 17 16.29 -20.69 1.18
C ILE A 17 17.07 -21.08 -0.07
N ASP A 18 17.43 -22.36 -0.24
CA ASP A 18 18.14 -22.87 -1.40
C ASP A 18 17.34 -22.63 -2.69
N SER A 19 16.00 -22.76 -2.63
CA SER A 19 15.12 -22.43 -3.75
C SER A 19 15.03 -20.92 -4.07
N ALA A 20 15.48 -20.06 -3.15
CA ALA A 20 15.45 -18.61 -3.28
C ALA A 20 16.85 -17.98 -3.50
N LEU A 21 17.90 -18.80 -3.59
CA LEU A 21 19.25 -18.34 -3.93
C LEU A 21 19.28 -17.68 -5.31
N ASP A 22 20.20 -16.73 -5.46
CA ASP A 22 20.34 -15.83 -6.60
C ASP A 22 19.08 -14.97 -6.84
N GLY A 23 18.25 -14.79 -5.81
CA GLY A 23 16.97 -14.12 -5.88
C GLY A 23 16.50 -13.52 -4.56
N VAL A 24 15.18 -13.55 -4.36
CA VAL A 24 14.50 -12.91 -3.22
C VAL A 24 13.68 -13.94 -2.44
N LEU A 25 13.95 -14.04 -1.15
CA LEU A 25 13.11 -14.74 -0.19
C LEU A 25 12.14 -13.75 0.47
N PHE A 26 10.85 -13.90 0.19
CA PHE A 26 9.78 -13.12 0.82
C PHE A 26 9.09 -13.93 1.92
N ILE A 27 9.01 -13.36 3.12
CA ILE A 27 8.36 -13.97 4.28
C ILE A 27 7.27 -13.02 4.78
N ASP A 28 6.02 -13.38 4.55
CA ASP A 28 4.87 -12.66 5.06
C ASP A 28 4.59 -13.04 6.52
N GLU A 29 4.06 -12.08 7.28
CA GLU A 29 3.78 -12.20 8.72
C GLU A 29 4.93 -12.84 9.52
N ALA A 30 6.17 -12.40 9.26
CA ALA A 30 7.39 -13.04 9.78
C ALA A 30 7.46 -13.11 11.31
N TYR A 31 6.73 -12.23 12.02
CA TYR A 31 6.59 -12.26 13.48
C TYR A 31 6.00 -13.57 14.01
N THR A 32 5.25 -14.31 13.20
CA THR A 32 4.71 -15.64 13.56
C THR A 32 5.81 -16.67 13.83
N LEU A 33 7.02 -16.48 13.27
CA LEU A 33 8.18 -17.33 13.54
C LEU A 33 8.74 -17.12 14.95
N ALA A 34 8.48 -15.97 15.58
CA ALA A 34 8.96 -15.68 16.93
C ALA A 34 7.95 -16.05 18.03
N ASP A 35 6.78 -16.57 17.67
CA ASP A 35 5.72 -16.85 18.65
C ASP A 35 6.10 -18.01 19.59
N ARG A 36 5.99 -17.76 20.90
CA ARG A 36 6.63 -18.54 21.98
C ARG A 36 5.75 -19.67 22.53
N GLY A 37 5.03 -20.36 21.64
CA GLY A 37 4.14 -21.46 22.00
C GLY A 37 4.86 -22.76 22.36
N GLY A 38 5.74 -22.78 23.36
CA GLY A 38 6.28 -24.02 23.95
C GLY A 38 7.80 -24.07 24.23
N ASN A 39 8.22 -25.06 25.03
CA ASN A 39 9.59 -25.26 25.54
C ASN A 39 10.63 -25.66 24.46
N TYR A 40 10.18 -25.91 23.23
CA TYR A 40 11.02 -26.06 22.04
C TYR A 40 10.30 -25.33 20.92
N ALA A 41 10.89 -24.25 20.40
CA ALA A 41 10.23 -23.41 19.41
C ALA A 41 10.86 -23.64 18.02
N PRO A 42 10.25 -24.53 17.19
CA PRO A 42 10.57 -24.67 15.77
C PRO A 42 10.77 -23.33 15.04
N GLY A 43 10.01 -22.30 15.40
CA GLY A 43 10.15 -20.96 14.83
C GLY A 43 11.50 -20.29 15.11
N GLN A 44 12.08 -20.49 16.29
CA GLN A 44 13.42 -19.95 16.60
C GLN A 44 14.50 -20.63 15.76
N GLU A 45 14.38 -21.94 15.53
CA GLU A 45 15.28 -22.69 14.65
C GLU A 45 15.21 -22.16 13.20
N ALA A 46 14.02 -21.80 12.72
CA ALA A 46 13.85 -21.15 11.42
C ALA A 46 14.53 -19.77 11.38
N ILE A 47 14.32 -18.94 12.40
CA ILE A 47 14.94 -17.60 12.51
C ILE A 47 16.47 -17.72 12.48
N ASP A 48 17.05 -18.61 13.29
CA ASP A 48 18.49 -18.78 13.38
C ASP A 48 19.07 -19.28 12.04
N THR A 49 18.36 -20.19 11.37
CA THR A 49 18.72 -20.67 10.04
C THR A 49 18.71 -19.53 9.01
N ILE A 50 17.66 -18.70 9.01
CA ILE A 50 17.55 -17.53 8.12
C ILE A 50 18.70 -16.56 8.40
N LEU A 51 18.95 -16.20 9.66
CA LEU A 51 20.01 -15.26 10.04
C LEU A 51 21.40 -15.73 9.62
N LYS A 52 21.66 -17.04 9.73
CA LYS A 52 22.90 -17.66 9.28
C LYS A 52 23.05 -17.57 7.77
N ARG A 53 22.04 -18.01 7.02
CA ARG A 53 22.06 -18.00 5.55
C ARG A 53 22.08 -16.58 4.96
N MET A 54 21.48 -15.60 5.64
CA MET A 54 21.61 -14.17 5.31
C MET A 54 23.05 -13.65 5.41
N GLU A 55 23.93 -14.33 6.14
CA GLU A 55 25.35 -13.98 6.23
C GLU A 55 26.19 -14.83 5.27
N ASP A 56 25.95 -16.14 5.22
CA ASP A 56 26.68 -17.09 4.38
C ASP A 56 26.45 -16.82 2.88
N ASP A 57 25.22 -16.50 2.49
CA ASP A 57 24.80 -16.29 1.09
C ASP A 57 24.52 -14.81 0.77
N ARG A 58 25.15 -13.89 1.50
CA ARG A 58 24.83 -12.45 1.44
C ARG A 58 24.94 -11.81 0.04
N ASP A 59 25.74 -12.39 -0.84
CA ASP A 59 25.96 -11.92 -2.21
C ASP A 59 24.96 -12.53 -3.21
N ARG A 60 24.15 -13.50 -2.77
CA ARG A 60 23.23 -14.29 -3.60
C ARG A 60 21.78 -14.26 -3.09
N LEU A 61 21.53 -13.78 -1.88
CA LEU A 61 20.20 -13.87 -1.26
C LEU A 61 19.75 -12.53 -0.70
N VAL A 62 18.60 -12.05 -1.17
CA VAL A 62 17.87 -10.94 -0.55
C VAL A 62 16.71 -11.49 0.27
N VAL A 63 16.62 -11.12 1.55
CA VAL A 63 15.49 -11.50 2.41
C VAL A 63 14.63 -10.29 2.71
N ILE A 64 13.33 -10.42 2.45
CA ILE A 64 12.30 -9.41 2.72
C ILE A 64 11.29 -10.00 3.71
N VAL A 65 11.13 -9.35 4.86
CA VAL A 65 10.11 -9.70 5.84
C VAL A 65 9.03 -8.62 5.87
N ALA A 66 7.77 -9.04 5.97
CA ALA A 66 6.62 -8.14 6.07
C ALA A 66 5.72 -8.52 7.25
N GLY A 67 4.96 -7.53 7.73
CA GLY A 67 3.95 -7.73 8.76
C GLY A 67 3.41 -6.41 9.32
N TYR A 68 2.51 -6.53 10.29
CA TYR A 68 1.99 -5.37 11.02
C TYR A 68 3.10 -4.67 11.82
N PRO A 69 3.17 -3.33 11.84
CA PRO A 69 4.26 -2.54 12.43
C PRO A 69 4.57 -2.93 13.86
N ALA A 70 3.56 -2.92 14.73
CA ALA A 70 3.75 -3.26 16.13
C ALA A 70 4.32 -4.68 16.31
N ARG A 71 3.83 -5.64 15.53
CA ARG A 71 4.29 -7.03 15.56
C ARG A 71 5.69 -7.18 14.97
N MET A 72 6.02 -6.43 13.93
CA MET A 72 7.36 -6.40 13.34
C MET A 72 8.38 -5.76 14.27
N ASP A 73 8.00 -4.70 14.99
CA ASP A 73 8.86 -4.08 16.01
C ASP A 73 9.13 -5.03 17.19
N GLU A 74 8.13 -5.82 17.59
CA GLU A 74 8.31 -6.91 18.55
C GLU A 74 9.23 -8.00 18.01
N PHE A 75 9.00 -8.46 16.78
CA PHE A 75 9.80 -9.47 16.10
C PHE A 75 11.27 -9.06 15.98
N ILE A 76 11.56 -7.86 15.49
CA ILE A 76 12.93 -7.36 15.33
C ILE A 76 13.62 -7.21 16.70
N ARG A 77 12.89 -6.83 17.76
CA ARG A 77 13.44 -6.74 19.13
C ARG A 77 13.61 -8.10 19.80
N SER A 78 12.94 -9.14 19.33
CA SER A 78 12.98 -10.47 19.93
C SER A 78 14.36 -11.13 19.87
N ASN A 79 15.18 -10.78 18.88
CA ASN A 79 16.52 -11.33 18.68
C ASN A 79 17.51 -10.24 18.20
N PRO A 80 18.62 -9.96 18.91
CA PRO A 80 19.63 -8.97 18.48
C PRO A 80 20.20 -9.21 17.07
N GLY A 81 20.25 -10.47 16.62
CA GLY A 81 20.63 -10.87 15.27
C GLY A 81 19.68 -10.33 14.20
N LEU A 82 18.37 -10.30 14.48
CA LEU A 82 17.37 -9.69 13.59
C LEU A 82 17.60 -8.19 13.48
N LYS A 83 17.74 -7.49 14.62
CA LYS A 83 17.98 -6.03 14.63
C LYS A 83 19.23 -5.60 13.87
N SER A 84 20.32 -6.37 13.95
CA SER A 84 21.56 -6.06 13.24
C SER A 84 21.50 -6.33 11.74
N ARG A 85 20.70 -7.31 11.30
CA ARG A 85 20.60 -7.70 9.89
C ARG A 85 19.48 -6.98 9.16
N PHE A 86 18.34 -6.73 9.79
CA PHE A 86 17.23 -5.98 9.19
C PHE A 86 17.35 -4.48 9.46
N SER A 87 18.34 -3.85 8.83
CA SER A 87 18.68 -2.43 9.05
C SER A 87 17.84 -1.43 8.26
N THR A 88 17.21 -1.85 7.15
CA THR A 88 16.35 -0.98 6.35
C THR A 88 14.90 -1.28 6.68
N VAL A 89 14.12 -0.26 7.02
CA VAL A 89 12.69 -0.41 7.29
C VAL A 89 11.90 0.49 6.35
N ILE A 90 10.93 -0.09 5.65
CA ILE A 90 10.02 0.61 4.74
C ILE A 90 8.62 0.50 5.32
N GLN A 91 8.05 1.62 5.72
CA GLN A 91 6.67 1.69 6.19
C GLN A 91 5.74 2.05 5.04
N PHE A 92 4.66 1.28 4.92
CA PHE A 92 3.60 1.53 3.96
C PHE A 92 2.42 2.13 4.72
N PRO A 93 2.13 3.42 4.55
CA PRO A 93 0.99 4.04 5.22
C PRO A 93 -0.32 3.53 4.62
N ASP A 94 -1.37 3.60 5.43
CA ASP A 94 -2.74 3.39 4.96
C ASP A 94 -3.11 4.31 3.80
N TYR A 95 -4.05 3.85 2.99
CA TYR A 95 -4.62 4.66 1.92
C TYR A 95 -5.52 5.77 2.47
N SER A 96 -5.39 6.96 1.89
CA SER A 96 -6.37 8.03 2.10
C SER A 96 -7.75 7.63 1.54
N PRO A 97 -8.85 8.27 1.98
CA PRO A 97 -10.17 8.03 1.39
C PRO A 97 -10.20 8.16 -0.15
N GLN A 98 -9.46 9.13 -0.70
CA GLN A 98 -9.34 9.32 -2.14
C GLN A 98 -8.53 8.20 -2.81
N GLU A 99 -7.52 7.65 -2.14
CA GLU A 99 -6.78 6.48 -2.62
C GLU A 99 -7.66 5.22 -2.62
N LEU A 100 -8.47 5.00 -1.58
CA LEU A 100 -9.45 3.92 -1.53
C LEU A 100 -10.49 4.03 -2.65
N CYS A 101 -10.99 5.24 -2.90
CA CYS A 101 -11.84 5.50 -4.06
C CYS A 101 -11.16 5.15 -5.38
N ARG A 102 -9.87 5.50 -5.56
CA ARG A 102 -9.12 5.19 -6.79
C ARG A 102 -8.90 3.70 -6.98
N ILE A 103 -8.67 2.95 -5.91
CA ILE A 103 -8.62 1.48 -5.96
C ILE A 103 -9.96 0.94 -6.47
N PHE A 104 -11.08 1.44 -5.92
CA PHE A 104 -12.40 1.06 -6.40
C PHE A 104 -12.60 1.39 -7.89
N MET A 105 -12.21 2.59 -8.33
CA MET A 105 -12.31 3.01 -9.73
C MET A 105 -11.47 2.12 -10.66
N ALA A 106 -10.27 1.72 -10.23
CA ALA A 106 -9.41 0.81 -10.98
C ALA A 106 -10.07 -0.58 -11.15
N MET A 107 -10.64 -1.11 -10.07
CA MET A 107 -11.40 -2.37 -10.11
C MET A 107 -12.63 -2.28 -11.02
N ALA A 108 -13.39 -1.17 -10.93
CA ALA A 108 -14.52 -0.91 -11.79
C ALA A 108 -14.10 -0.85 -13.27
N ALA A 109 -13.01 -0.15 -13.59
CA ALA A 109 -12.47 -0.07 -14.95
C ALA A 109 -12.04 -1.44 -15.48
N GLN A 110 -11.34 -2.25 -14.68
CA GLN A 110 -10.96 -3.63 -15.04
C GLN A 110 -12.19 -4.51 -15.30
N GLY A 111 -13.24 -4.34 -14.49
CA GLY A 111 -14.54 -4.98 -14.66
C GLY A 111 -15.42 -4.37 -15.77
N ARG A 112 -14.92 -3.37 -16.52
CA ARG A 112 -15.67 -2.58 -17.53
C ARG A 112 -16.96 -1.98 -16.98
N ARG A 113 -16.95 -1.58 -15.71
CA ARG A 113 -18.07 -0.97 -15.01
C ARG A 113 -18.03 0.55 -15.13
N ILE A 114 -19.20 1.13 -15.32
CA ILE A 114 -19.44 2.58 -15.26
C ILE A 114 -19.83 2.91 -13.82
N VAL A 115 -19.24 3.95 -13.24
CA VAL A 115 -19.55 4.43 -11.89
C VAL A 115 -20.34 5.72 -12.02
N SER A 116 -21.58 5.76 -11.49
CA SER A 116 -22.39 6.97 -11.54
C SER A 116 -21.79 8.10 -10.68
N PRO A 117 -22.03 9.38 -11.01
CA PRO A 117 -21.57 10.51 -10.17
C PRO A 117 -22.08 10.43 -8.73
N ALA A 118 -23.34 10.00 -8.52
CA ALA A 118 -23.92 9.83 -7.19
C ALA A 118 -23.20 8.75 -6.38
N LEU A 119 -22.84 7.63 -7.03
CA LEU A 119 -22.03 6.60 -6.39
C LEU A 119 -20.61 7.09 -6.09
N LYS A 120 -19.99 7.85 -7.00
CA LYS A 120 -18.66 8.42 -6.80
C LYS A 120 -18.62 9.31 -5.55
N GLU A 121 -19.66 10.12 -5.34
CA GLU A 121 -19.85 10.90 -4.12
C GLU A 121 -20.02 9.99 -2.89
N LYS A 122 -20.94 9.01 -2.96
CA LYS A 122 -21.24 8.12 -1.83
C LYS A 122 -20.02 7.30 -1.40
N LEU A 123 -19.18 6.84 -2.34
CA LEU A 123 -17.90 6.18 -2.07
C LEU A 123 -16.94 7.09 -1.31
N LEU A 124 -16.79 8.34 -1.75
CA LEU A 124 -15.93 9.32 -1.08
C LEU A 124 -16.37 9.53 0.36
N LEU A 125 -17.67 9.77 0.59
CA LEU A 125 -18.20 9.94 1.94
C LEU A 125 -18.07 8.68 2.78
N HIS A 126 -18.37 7.51 2.21
CA HIS A 126 -18.24 6.22 2.88
C HIS A 126 -16.81 6.02 3.40
N PHE A 127 -15.78 6.19 2.55
CA PHE A 127 -14.40 6.02 2.98
C PHE A 127 -13.92 7.13 3.94
N ILE A 128 -14.41 8.36 3.80
CA ILE A 128 -14.10 9.43 4.78
C ILE A 128 -14.64 9.07 6.16
N PHE A 129 -15.90 8.65 6.27
CA PHE A 129 -16.49 8.28 7.55
C PHE A 129 -15.91 6.98 8.11
N PHE A 130 -15.62 6.01 7.24
CA PHE A 130 -14.94 4.79 7.62
C PHE A 130 -13.58 5.08 8.26
N ARG A 131 -12.74 5.89 7.59
CA ARG A 131 -11.40 6.23 8.10
C ARG A 131 -11.43 7.02 9.40
N ARG A 132 -12.51 7.74 9.70
CA ARG A 132 -12.68 8.42 11.00
C ARG A 132 -12.89 7.46 12.17
N GLN A 133 -13.30 6.21 11.93
CA GLN A 133 -13.42 5.21 12.98
C GLN A 133 -12.08 4.71 13.51
N LYS A 134 -10.98 4.96 12.77
CA LYS A 134 -9.61 4.54 13.14
C LYS A 134 -9.50 3.07 13.53
N ASP A 135 -10.09 2.19 12.72
CA ASP A 135 -9.97 0.74 12.90
C ASP A 135 -8.50 0.31 12.67
N PRO A 136 -7.80 -0.20 13.70
CA PRO A 136 -6.40 -0.60 13.60
C PRO A 136 -6.19 -1.83 12.71
N ASP A 137 -7.22 -2.65 12.50
CA ASP A 137 -7.16 -3.85 11.68
C ASP A 137 -7.72 -3.61 10.25
N PHE A 138 -7.71 -2.35 9.80
CA PHE A 138 -8.27 -1.99 8.51
C PHE A 138 -7.53 -2.63 7.33
N GLY A 139 -8.21 -3.54 6.63
CA GLY A 139 -7.66 -4.27 5.48
C GLY A 139 -7.36 -3.44 4.22
N ASN A 140 -7.49 -2.11 4.22
CA ASN A 140 -7.13 -1.23 3.09
C ASN A 140 -7.73 -1.69 1.73
N GLY A 141 -6.88 -2.01 0.75
CA GLY A 141 -7.33 -2.51 -0.55
C GLY A 141 -8.14 -3.80 -0.46
N ARG A 142 -7.89 -4.65 0.54
CA ARG A 142 -8.69 -5.84 0.82
C ARG A 142 -10.12 -5.46 1.19
N TYR A 143 -10.32 -4.41 1.99
CA TYR A 143 -11.66 -3.91 2.32
C TYR A 143 -12.39 -3.41 1.05
N VAL A 144 -11.71 -2.61 0.23
CA VAL A 144 -12.28 -2.11 -1.03
C VAL A 144 -12.69 -3.27 -1.94
N ARG A 145 -11.83 -4.28 -2.08
CA ARG A 145 -12.09 -5.43 -2.96
C ARG A 145 -13.16 -6.36 -2.42
N ASP A 146 -12.96 -6.86 -1.20
CA ASP A 146 -13.72 -7.98 -0.66
C ASP A 146 -15.02 -7.54 0.00
N THR A 147 -15.03 -6.36 0.62
CA THR A 147 -16.22 -5.83 1.30
C THR A 147 -16.99 -4.89 0.40
N THR A 148 -16.36 -3.86 -0.17
CA THR A 148 -17.08 -2.85 -0.96
C THR A 148 -17.45 -3.37 -2.35
N TYR A 149 -16.46 -3.73 -3.17
CA TYR A 149 -16.70 -4.06 -4.59
C TYR A 149 -17.50 -5.35 -4.79
N LYS A 150 -17.18 -6.42 -4.07
CA LYS A 150 -17.94 -7.68 -4.15
C LYS A 150 -19.38 -7.54 -3.64
N SER A 151 -19.62 -6.82 -2.54
CA SER A 151 -21.00 -6.61 -2.06
C SER A 151 -21.82 -5.80 -3.06
N MET A 152 -21.22 -4.79 -3.68
CA MET A 152 -21.87 -4.00 -4.73
C MET A 152 -22.25 -4.85 -5.95
N GLN A 153 -21.40 -5.77 -6.39
CA GLN A 153 -21.75 -6.71 -7.46
C GLN A 153 -22.98 -7.56 -7.11
N MET A 154 -23.04 -8.06 -5.87
CA MET A 154 -24.16 -8.87 -5.40
C MET A 154 -25.46 -8.05 -5.31
N ARG A 155 -25.38 -6.79 -4.85
CA ARG A 155 -26.55 -5.89 -4.78
C ARG A 155 -27.03 -5.49 -6.17
N GLN A 156 -26.12 -5.20 -7.09
CA GLN A 156 -26.46 -4.93 -8.50
C GLN A 156 -27.22 -6.13 -9.09
N ALA A 157 -26.73 -7.36 -8.89
CA ALA A 157 -27.40 -8.57 -9.39
C ALA A 157 -28.82 -8.74 -8.84
N ARG A 158 -29.05 -8.38 -7.57
CA ARG A 158 -30.39 -8.39 -6.95
C ARG A 158 -31.29 -7.27 -7.48
N ARG A 159 -30.76 -6.06 -7.68
CA ARG A 159 -31.49 -4.90 -8.20
C ARG A 159 -31.94 -5.12 -9.65
N LEU A 160 -31.13 -5.82 -10.45
CA LEU A 160 -31.35 -6.01 -11.87
C LEU A 160 -32.23 -7.23 -12.22
N SER A 161 -33.11 -7.66 -11.30
CA SER A 161 -34.09 -8.71 -11.57
C SER A 161 -35.25 -8.18 -12.44
N GLY A 162 -35.15 -8.30 -13.77
CA GLY A 162 -36.23 -7.91 -14.69
C GLY A 162 -35.74 -7.51 -16.09
N HIS A 163 -36.52 -6.68 -16.78
CA HIS A 163 -36.10 -6.08 -18.05
C HIS A 163 -35.07 -4.98 -17.78
N VAL A 164 -33.82 -5.25 -18.11
CA VAL A 164 -32.69 -4.35 -17.88
C VAL A 164 -31.96 -4.07 -19.17
N SER A 165 -31.53 -2.82 -19.38
CA SER A 165 -30.72 -2.48 -20.53
C SER A 165 -29.28 -2.99 -20.36
N LYS A 166 -28.55 -3.08 -21.47
CA LYS A 166 -27.10 -3.37 -21.43
C LYS A 166 -26.34 -2.32 -20.61
N LEU A 167 -26.81 -1.08 -20.60
CA LEU A 167 -26.17 -0.01 -19.82
C LEU A 167 -26.38 -0.21 -18.31
N ASP A 168 -27.55 -0.70 -17.90
CA ASP A 168 -27.84 -0.99 -16.49
C ASP A 168 -26.94 -2.10 -15.93
N LEU A 169 -26.67 -3.12 -16.75
CA LEU A 169 -25.74 -4.20 -16.41
C LEU A 169 -24.31 -3.70 -16.20
N LEU A 170 -23.90 -2.65 -16.93
CA LEU A 170 -22.55 -2.09 -16.84
C LEU A 170 -22.42 -1.00 -15.77
N THR A 171 -23.52 -0.43 -15.29
CA THR A 171 -23.48 0.76 -14.41
C THR A 171 -23.72 0.40 -12.95
N PHE A 172 -22.76 0.76 -12.10
CA PHE A 172 -22.97 0.82 -10.65
C PHE A 172 -23.57 2.17 -10.26
N VAL A 173 -24.59 2.10 -9.41
CA VAL A 173 -25.32 3.25 -8.85
C VAL A 173 -25.17 3.30 -7.34
N GLU A 174 -25.61 4.40 -6.71
CA GLU A 174 -25.39 4.61 -5.28
C GLU A 174 -26.11 3.59 -4.39
N ASP A 175 -27.23 3.04 -4.87
CA ASP A 175 -28.02 1.99 -4.19
C ASP A 175 -27.30 0.63 -4.16
N ASP A 176 -26.32 0.44 -5.05
CA ASP A 176 -25.49 -0.77 -5.06
C ASP A 176 -24.50 -0.75 -3.87
N LEU A 177 -24.13 0.43 -3.36
CA LEU A 177 -23.25 0.58 -2.20
C LEU A 177 -24.06 0.61 -0.89
N GLU A 178 -23.86 -0.38 -0.05
CA GLU A 178 -24.36 -0.40 1.32
C GLU A 178 -23.31 0.21 2.27
N SER A 179 -23.72 1.21 3.04
CA SER A 179 -22.82 1.93 3.94
C SER A 179 -23.39 1.92 5.37
N PRO A 180 -22.61 1.59 6.41
CA PRO A 180 -23.06 1.79 7.79
C PRO A 180 -23.17 3.28 8.15
N PHE A 181 -22.74 4.17 7.26
CA PHE A 181 -22.71 5.62 7.45
C PHE A 181 -23.84 6.37 6.74
N GLU A 182 -24.97 5.72 6.41
CA GLU A 182 -26.08 6.37 5.67
C GLU A 182 -26.56 7.67 6.36
N GLU A 183 -26.62 7.68 7.70
CA GLU A 183 -27.08 8.85 8.45
C GLU A 183 -26.07 10.02 8.36
N GLN A 184 -24.78 9.74 8.49
CA GLN A 184 -23.71 10.72 8.37
C GLN A 184 -23.64 11.28 6.94
N ILE A 185 -23.79 10.40 5.93
CA ILE A 185 -23.87 10.77 4.51
C ILE A 185 -25.05 11.71 4.29
N ARG A 186 -26.23 11.38 4.80
CA ARG A 186 -27.44 12.20 4.67
C ARG A 186 -27.26 13.57 5.32
N LYS A 187 -26.77 13.63 6.55
CA LYS A 187 -26.48 14.88 7.28
C LYS A 187 -25.48 15.75 6.52
N TYR A 188 -24.44 15.15 5.94
CA TYR A 188 -23.47 15.91 5.14
C TYR A 188 -24.11 16.52 3.89
N ARG A 189 -24.86 15.75 3.12
CA ARG A 189 -25.57 16.24 1.92
C ARG A 189 -26.53 17.38 2.26
N GLN A 190 -27.27 17.27 3.38
CA GLN A 190 -28.17 18.31 3.86
C GLN A 190 -27.47 19.60 4.32
N SER A 191 -26.20 19.51 4.74
CA SER A 191 -25.44 20.70 5.17
C SER A 191 -25.09 21.66 4.03
N GLY A 192 -25.15 21.22 2.76
CA GLY A 192 -24.87 22.05 1.59
C GLY A 192 -23.41 22.52 1.46
N ARG A 193 -22.48 22.03 2.30
CA ARG A 193 -21.07 22.46 2.33
C ARG A 193 -20.32 22.23 1.01
N GLY A 194 -20.72 21.23 0.23
CA GLY A 194 -20.05 20.86 -1.03
C GLY A 194 -18.66 20.28 -0.81
N TYR A 195 -17.88 20.16 -1.87
CA TYR A 195 -16.57 19.50 -1.85
C TYR A 195 -15.50 20.38 -2.46
N VAL A 196 -14.25 20.15 -2.07
CA VAL A 196 -13.11 20.87 -2.60
C VAL A 196 -11.98 19.92 -2.99
N VAL A 197 -11.09 20.36 -3.89
CA VAL A 197 -9.75 19.78 -4.06
C VAL A 197 -8.73 20.80 -3.58
N ARG A 198 -7.71 20.31 -2.87
CA ARG A 198 -6.65 21.16 -2.32
C ARG A 198 -5.38 21.00 -3.12
N CYS A 199 -4.79 22.11 -3.55
CA CYS A 199 -3.50 22.08 -4.21
C CYS A 199 -2.41 21.55 -3.25
N PRO A 200 -1.60 20.55 -3.65
CA PRO A 200 -0.55 20.00 -2.78
C PRO A 200 0.55 21.03 -2.48
N LYS A 201 0.82 21.95 -3.41
CA LYS A 201 1.89 22.96 -3.28
C LYS A 201 1.47 24.19 -2.49
N CYS A 202 0.38 24.87 -2.89
CA CYS A 202 -0.01 26.15 -2.31
C CYS A 202 -1.25 26.09 -1.41
N ARG A 203 -1.79 24.88 -1.16
CA ARG A 203 -2.92 24.60 -0.25
C ARG A 203 -4.24 25.33 -0.55
N LYS A 204 -4.35 26.04 -1.68
CA LYS A 204 -5.61 26.67 -2.12
C LYS A 204 -6.65 25.61 -2.46
N CYS A 205 -7.87 25.86 -2.01
CA CYS A 205 -9.04 25.02 -2.26
C CYS A 205 -9.76 25.46 -3.54
N PHE A 206 -10.20 24.49 -4.34
CA PHE A 206 -11.01 24.71 -5.53
C PHE A 206 -12.26 23.85 -5.42
N PRO A 207 -13.44 24.32 -5.86
CA PRO A 207 -14.66 23.51 -5.84
C PRO A 207 -14.48 22.20 -6.62
N TRP A 208 -15.00 21.11 -6.08
CA TRP A 208 -15.03 19.81 -6.71
C TRP A 208 -16.46 19.31 -6.84
N SER A 209 -16.75 18.59 -7.92
CA SER A 209 -18.04 17.96 -8.16
C SER A 209 -17.87 16.46 -8.43
N PRO A 210 -18.78 15.59 -7.96
CA PRO A 210 -18.79 14.18 -8.34
C PRO A 210 -18.92 13.93 -9.85
N ALA A 211 -19.42 14.91 -10.61
CA ALA A 211 -19.46 14.85 -12.07
C ALA A 211 -18.09 15.08 -12.74
N THR A 212 -17.04 15.37 -11.97
CA THR A 212 -15.68 15.57 -12.50
C THR A 212 -15.17 14.27 -13.11
N THR A 213 -14.97 14.29 -14.43
CA THR A 213 -14.39 13.19 -15.22
C THR A 213 -12.88 13.30 -15.39
N ALA A 214 -12.32 14.51 -15.25
CA ALA A 214 -10.88 14.75 -15.33
C ALA A 214 -10.15 14.16 -14.11
N SER A 215 -9.03 13.47 -14.37
CA SER A 215 -8.16 12.95 -13.32
C SER A 215 -7.10 13.97 -12.88
N LEU A 216 -6.72 14.90 -13.75
CA LEU A 216 -5.67 15.90 -13.50
C LEU A 216 -6.22 17.33 -13.67
N GLY A 217 -5.83 18.20 -12.74
CA GLY A 217 -6.13 19.62 -12.74
C GLY A 217 -4.87 20.46 -12.56
N ARG A 218 -4.89 21.68 -13.07
CA ARG A 218 -3.79 22.64 -12.93
C ARG A 218 -4.17 23.74 -11.95
N CYS A 219 -3.36 23.94 -10.93
CA CYS A 219 -3.53 25.02 -9.97
C CYS A 219 -3.16 26.36 -10.61
N LYS A 220 -4.13 27.25 -10.87
CA LYS A 220 -3.84 28.58 -11.47
C LYS A 220 -2.78 29.40 -10.68
N PRO A 221 -2.82 29.44 -9.34
CA PRO A 221 -1.88 30.24 -8.54
C PRO A 221 -0.41 29.80 -8.53
N CYS A 222 -0.13 28.48 -8.53
CA CYS A 222 1.25 27.98 -8.41
C CYS A 222 1.69 27.09 -9.58
N ASN A 223 0.82 26.96 -10.58
CA ASN A 223 1.00 26.22 -11.83
C ASN A 223 1.30 24.71 -11.69
N VAL A 224 1.10 24.13 -10.49
CA VAL A 224 1.29 22.69 -10.29
C VAL A 224 0.11 21.91 -10.87
N THR A 225 0.41 20.80 -11.54
CA THR A 225 -0.59 19.82 -11.97
C THR A 225 -0.73 18.75 -10.89
N PHE A 226 -1.95 18.39 -10.52
CA PHE A 226 -2.23 17.43 -9.46
C PHE A 226 -3.53 16.67 -9.71
N ASN A 227 -3.72 15.57 -8.99
CA ASN A 227 -4.92 14.74 -9.13
C ASN A 227 -6.15 15.47 -8.55
N ILE A 228 -7.23 15.50 -9.32
CA ILE A 228 -8.53 16.11 -8.96
C ILE A 228 -9.69 15.13 -9.12
N GLU A 229 -9.38 13.84 -9.24
CA GLU A 229 -10.37 12.80 -9.48
C GLU A 229 -11.36 12.70 -8.32
N PHE A 230 -10.88 12.87 -7.09
CA PHE A 230 -11.66 12.90 -5.87
C PHE A 230 -11.34 14.13 -5.02
N GLY A 231 -12.39 14.75 -4.49
CA GLY A 231 -12.28 15.87 -3.55
C GLY A 231 -12.08 15.44 -2.10
N GLU A 232 -12.23 16.42 -1.22
CA GLU A 232 -12.36 16.32 0.22
C GLU A 232 -13.57 17.15 0.66
N LEU A 233 -14.02 16.95 1.90
CA LEU A 233 -15.11 17.75 2.46
C LEU A 233 -14.70 19.22 2.51
N ALA A 234 -15.57 20.12 2.08
CA ALA A 234 -15.34 21.53 2.28
C ALA A 234 -15.23 21.85 3.79
N PRO A 235 -14.31 22.74 4.20
CA PRO A 235 -14.16 23.14 5.60
C PRO A 235 -15.45 23.81 6.11
N ASP A 236 -15.70 23.71 7.41
CA ASP A 236 -16.83 24.38 8.05
C ASP A 236 -16.65 25.89 7.97
N SER A 237 -17.70 26.61 7.56
CA SER A 237 -17.72 28.08 7.55
C SER A 237 -17.63 28.69 8.96
N SER A 238 -17.81 27.88 10.01
CA SER A 238 -17.74 28.28 11.42
C SER A 238 -16.38 28.04 12.09
N SER A 239 -15.42 27.37 11.45
CA SER A 239 -14.06 27.21 11.98
C SER A 239 -13.08 28.13 11.23
N SER A 240 -13.14 29.42 11.55
CA SER A 240 -12.02 30.34 11.31
C SER A 240 -10.87 29.99 12.27
N GLU A 241 -10.24 28.84 12.10
CA GLU A 241 -9.00 28.54 12.79
C GLU A 241 -7.82 29.14 12.02
N ARG A 242 -7.06 29.93 12.77
CA ARG A 242 -5.93 30.74 12.34
C ARG A 242 -4.96 29.89 11.53
N ALA A 243 -4.64 30.34 10.32
CA ALA A 243 -3.45 29.90 9.62
C ALA A 243 -2.24 30.35 10.45
N GLU A 244 -1.62 29.43 11.20
CA GLU A 244 -0.27 29.65 11.70
C GLU A 244 0.72 29.51 10.54
N PRO A 245 1.63 30.46 10.35
CA PRO A 245 2.74 30.30 9.42
C PRO A 245 3.87 29.60 10.18
N ASN A 246 4.17 28.36 9.85
CA ASN A 246 5.49 27.82 10.16
C ASN A 246 6.01 26.99 9.00
N GLY A 247 7.14 27.46 8.44
CA GLY A 247 7.88 26.78 7.42
C GLY A 247 8.68 25.63 8.00
N SER A 248 8.59 24.49 7.33
CA SER A 248 9.73 23.65 6.92
C SER A 248 9.14 22.53 6.07
N THR A 249 9.85 22.21 5.00
CA THR A 249 9.49 21.20 4.01
C THR A 249 9.55 19.81 4.62
N GLU A 250 8.41 19.26 4.98
CA GLU A 250 8.18 17.81 5.09
C GLU A 250 6.66 17.60 5.05
N GLU A 251 6.20 16.66 4.22
CA GLU A 251 4.79 16.32 4.08
C GLU A 251 4.25 15.83 5.43
N ALA A 252 3.60 16.71 6.19
CA ALA A 252 2.86 16.33 7.39
C ALA A 252 1.63 15.49 7.01
N ARG A 253 1.85 14.20 6.78
CA ARG A 253 0.84 13.15 6.91
C ARG A 253 0.83 12.76 8.39
N ASP A 254 -0.34 12.86 9.00
CA ASP A 254 -0.62 12.54 10.39
C ASP A 254 -0.06 11.13 10.75
N PRO A 255 0.76 10.96 11.81
CA PRO A 255 1.70 9.83 11.91
C PRO A 255 1.10 8.52 12.41
N ASP A 256 -0.17 8.49 12.81
CA ASP A 256 -0.72 7.40 13.61
C ASP A 256 -1.78 6.60 12.82
N TYR A 257 -1.33 6.05 11.68
CA TYR A 257 -2.12 5.12 10.87
C TYR A 257 -1.42 3.78 10.84
N GLY A 258 -2.17 2.70 11.07
CA GLY A 258 -1.69 1.32 11.06
C GLY A 258 -1.01 0.98 9.75
N SER A 259 0.29 1.21 9.69
CA SER A 259 1.10 0.98 8.49
C SER A 259 1.28 -0.52 8.28
N VAL A 260 1.87 -0.94 7.16
CA VAL A 260 2.54 -2.25 7.09
C VAL A 260 4.02 -1.97 7.11
N THR A 261 4.76 -2.60 8.02
CA THR A 261 6.21 -2.38 8.13
C THR A 261 6.93 -3.52 7.42
N TRP A 262 7.79 -3.15 6.49
CA TRP A 262 8.66 -4.05 5.79
C TRP A 262 10.06 -3.84 6.33
N ALA A 263 10.76 -4.92 6.69
CA ALA A 263 12.16 -4.83 7.01
C ALA A 263 12.96 -5.50 5.89
N LEU A 264 13.87 -4.74 5.31
CA LEU A 264 14.72 -5.08 4.19
C LEU A 264 16.18 -5.05 4.67
N ARG A 265 17.00 -6.00 4.24
CA ARG A 265 18.47 -5.85 4.29
C ARG A 265 18.96 -5.72 2.86
N VAL A 266 19.41 -4.53 2.47
CA VAL A 266 20.26 -4.34 1.29
C VAL A 266 21.67 -4.08 1.79
N LEU A 267 22.62 -4.98 1.50
CA LEU A 267 24.00 -4.73 1.88
C LEU A 267 24.63 -3.72 0.90
N ARG A 268 24.89 -2.52 1.44
CA ARG A 268 25.66 -1.36 0.94
C ARG A 268 25.03 -0.49 -0.17
N LEU A 269 24.68 0.75 0.21
CA LEU A 269 25.12 2.00 -0.43
C LEU A 269 25.29 3.07 0.68
N LYS A 270 26.39 3.83 0.64
CA LYS A 270 26.84 4.74 1.69
C LYS A 270 25.99 6.03 1.81
N GLU A 271 25.72 6.40 3.06
CA GLU A 271 25.39 7.72 3.66
C GLU A 271 25.03 8.90 2.73
N GLN A 272 23.72 9.25 2.68
CA GLN A 272 23.14 10.54 2.25
C GLN A 272 21.75 10.74 2.92
N PRO A 273 21.24 11.99 3.09
CA PRO A 273 19.98 12.28 3.80
C PRO A 273 18.71 11.75 3.09
N PHE A 274 17.61 11.66 3.84
CA PHE A 274 16.36 10.96 3.49
C PHE A 274 15.69 11.45 2.19
N PRO A 275 15.42 10.56 1.21
CA PRO A 275 14.77 10.90 -0.06
C PRO A 275 13.23 10.87 0.01
N THR A 276 12.58 11.83 -0.65
CA THR A 276 11.11 11.90 -0.92
C THR A 276 10.61 10.71 -1.76
N LYS A 277 9.29 10.48 -1.89
CA LYS A 277 8.72 9.34 -2.66
C LYS A 277 9.15 9.34 -4.14
N GLU A 278 9.22 10.50 -4.80
CA GLU A 278 9.82 10.63 -6.13
C GLU A 278 11.33 10.37 -6.12
N GLU A 279 12.04 10.74 -5.06
CA GLU A 279 13.46 10.46 -4.90
C GLU A 279 13.73 9.00 -4.55
N ILE A 280 12.89 8.29 -3.81
CA ILE A 280 13.01 6.83 -3.63
C ILE A 280 12.79 6.16 -4.97
N THR A 281 11.79 6.60 -5.75
CA THR A 281 11.53 6.04 -7.09
C THR A 281 12.65 6.39 -8.08
N ARG A 282 13.24 7.60 -8.00
CA ARG A 282 14.36 8.07 -8.84
C ARG A 282 15.69 7.49 -8.40
N THR A 283 15.96 7.36 -7.11
CA THR A 283 17.13 6.71 -6.50
C THR A 283 17.06 5.22 -6.76
N TRP A 284 15.88 4.58 -6.76
CA TRP A 284 15.71 3.21 -7.24
C TRP A 284 15.96 3.10 -8.75
N ARG A 285 15.43 4.02 -9.58
CA ARG A 285 15.74 4.07 -11.02
C ARG A 285 17.22 4.33 -11.32
N ASN A 286 17.86 5.19 -10.54
CA ASN A 286 19.27 5.56 -10.68
C ASN A 286 20.18 4.47 -10.10
N LEU A 287 19.83 3.82 -8.99
CA LEU A 287 20.51 2.61 -8.49
C LEU A 287 20.48 1.54 -9.57
N VAL A 288 19.31 1.29 -10.15
CA VAL A 288 19.13 0.34 -11.26
C VAL A 288 19.99 0.73 -12.46
N SER A 289 20.11 2.02 -12.78
CA SER A 289 20.90 2.54 -13.91
C SER A 289 22.42 2.58 -13.64
N GLN A 290 22.85 2.81 -12.40
CA GLN A 290 24.24 2.93 -11.97
C GLN A 290 24.83 1.53 -11.68
N PHE A 291 24.03 0.61 -11.11
CA PHE A 291 24.33 -0.83 -11.14
C PHE A 291 24.42 -1.37 -12.57
N HIS A 292 23.61 -0.84 -13.50
CA HIS A 292 23.72 -1.12 -14.94
C HIS A 292 24.98 -0.55 -15.61
N ALA A 293 25.73 0.35 -14.97
CA ALA A 293 26.96 0.92 -15.52
C ALA A 293 28.20 0.26 -14.88
N ASP A 294 28.15 -0.01 -13.57
CA ASP A 294 29.28 -0.58 -12.82
C ASP A 294 29.45 -2.10 -13.03
N LEU A 295 28.39 -2.84 -13.37
CA LEU A 295 28.46 -4.27 -13.67
C LEU A 295 28.83 -4.60 -15.13
N PHE A 296 28.90 -3.59 -16.02
CA PHE A 296 29.11 -3.77 -17.46
C PHE A 296 30.50 -3.31 -17.93
N GLN A 297 31.56 -3.66 -17.18
CA GLN A 297 32.93 -3.55 -17.70
C GLN A 297 33.40 -4.80 -18.46
N ASP A 298 32.78 -5.97 -18.24
CA ASP A 298 33.18 -7.19 -18.94
C ASP A 298 31.98 -7.99 -19.49
N GLY A 299 32.11 -8.36 -20.77
CA GLY A 299 31.04 -8.78 -21.68
C GLY A 299 30.41 -10.16 -21.44
N GLU A 300 30.43 -10.73 -20.24
CA GLU A 300 29.87 -12.07 -19.98
C GLU A 300 28.47 -12.11 -19.34
N SER A 301 27.87 -10.99 -18.90
CA SER A 301 26.63 -11.01 -18.09
C SER A 301 25.30 -10.67 -18.80
N LYS A 302 25.13 -11.03 -20.07
CA LYS A 302 23.82 -10.87 -20.74
C LYS A 302 22.73 -11.80 -20.20
N ARG A 303 23.08 -13.00 -19.68
CA ARG A 303 22.11 -13.95 -19.11
C ARG A 303 21.64 -13.56 -17.69
N HIS A 304 22.54 -13.08 -16.83
CA HIS A 304 22.19 -12.67 -15.46
C HIS A 304 21.46 -11.32 -15.38
N ALA A 305 21.69 -10.41 -16.34
CA ALA A 305 20.96 -9.14 -16.43
C ALA A 305 19.46 -9.34 -16.77
N ASP A 306 19.16 -10.28 -17.66
CA ASP A 306 17.79 -10.64 -18.01
C ASP A 306 17.07 -11.36 -16.87
N GLU A 307 17.78 -12.16 -16.06
CA GLU A 307 17.23 -12.85 -14.88
C GLU A 307 17.02 -11.91 -13.68
N MET A 308 17.89 -10.94 -13.43
CA MET A 308 17.68 -9.95 -12.37
C MET A 308 16.61 -8.92 -12.72
N THR A 309 16.49 -8.52 -13.99
CA THR A 309 15.35 -7.71 -14.46
C THR A 309 14.03 -8.47 -14.28
N LYS A 310 14.03 -9.80 -14.45
CA LYS A 310 12.88 -10.65 -14.12
C LYS A 310 12.62 -10.66 -12.61
N LEU A 311 13.64 -10.76 -11.74
CA LEU A 311 13.48 -10.75 -10.28
C LEU A 311 12.96 -9.43 -9.72
N ILE A 312 13.37 -8.29 -10.30
CA ILE A 312 12.84 -6.96 -9.95
C ILE A 312 11.37 -6.81 -10.39
N ASN A 313 11.04 -7.30 -11.59
CA ASN A 313 9.65 -7.35 -12.03
C ASN A 313 8.83 -8.36 -11.23
N VAL A 314 9.42 -9.45 -10.73
CA VAL A 314 8.77 -10.41 -9.83
C VAL A 314 8.55 -9.79 -8.45
N ALA A 315 9.49 -9.06 -7.86
CA ALA A 315 9.26 -8.35 -6.59
C ALA A 315 8.17 -7.27 -6.75
N TYR A 316 8.18 -6.55 -7.87
CA TYR A 316 7.13 -5.61 -8.25
C TYR A 316 5.78 -6.30 -8.50
N ASP A 317 5.76 -7.46 -9.16
CA ASP A 317 4.55 -8.26 -9.42
C ASP A 317 4.05 -9.00 -8.19
N VAL A 318 4.92 -9.39 -7.25
CA VAL A 318 4.60 -9.99 -5.95
C VAL A 318 4.00 -8.91 -5.05
N LEU A 319 4.59 -7.71 -5.03
CA LEU A 319 3.99 -6.53 -4.39
C LEU A 319 2.64 -6.20 -5.04
N ARG A 320 2.53 -6.22 -6.37
CA ARG A 320 1.27 -5.98 -7.09
C ARG A 320 0.20 -7.05 -6.85
N LYS A 321 0.57 -8.34 -6.83
CA LYS A 321 -0.33 -9.49 -6.59
C LYS A 321 -0.78 -9.59 -5.14
N HIS A 322 0.10 -9.33 -4.18
CA HIS A 322 -0.26 -9.36 -2.75
C HIS A 322 -0.95 -8.07 -2.28
N LEU A 323 -0.69 -6.92 -2.92
CA LEU A 323 -1.40 -5.67 -2.66
C LEU A 323 -2.68 -5.47 -3.50
N ASN A 324 -3.03 -6.40 -4.40
CA ASN A 324 -4.16 -6.32 -5.34
C ASN A 324 -4.29 -4.97 -6.07
N PHE A 325 -3.26 -4.61 -6.84
CA PHE A 325 -3.34 -3.54 -7.85
C PHE A 325 -3.58 -4.06 -9.28
#